data_AF-A0AAU0PZV5-F1
#
_entry.id   AF-A0AAU0PZV5-F1
#
_cell.length_a   1.000
_cell.length_b   1.000
_cell.length_c   1.000
_cell.angle_alpha   90.00
_cell.angle_beta   90.00
_cell.angle_gamma   90.00
#
_symmetry.space_group_name_H-M   'P 1'
#
loop_
_entity.id
_entity.type
_entity.pdbx_description
1 polymer ?
#
loop_
_entity_poly.entity_id
_entity_poly.type
_entity_poly.pdbx_seq_one_letter_code
_entity_poly.pdbx_strand_id
1 'polypeptide(L)'
;MATVDIEHPWTSITPVVDRITTLAIRELNMEAATILDVTDNPYEQKDLLRQLARETIDAYGLSVTDATMAWLEEQEEYMGMRPVAWEPKKVDIDRVEARMAHDFGPLFFEEDGYATTVKNLGFLVSDELYGRQRKTTEFTAWNGNGAWARVAHPGACAFCMLMASRGFAYKTRETAGGGALSRSLSVSGDLQETREG
;
A
#
# COMPACT_ATOMS: atom_id res chain seq x y z
N MET A 1 -10.70 -3.77 29.04
CA MET A 1 -11.17 -3.63 27.65
C MET A 1 -10.72 -2.26 27.19
N ALA A 2 -9.66 -2.16 26.41
CA ALA A 2 -9.23 -0.88 25.86
C ALA A 2 -10.25 -0.48 24.78
N THR A 3 -10.93 0.62 25.01
CA THR A 3 -11.91 1.23 24.10
C THR A 3 -11.18 1.64 22.84
N VAL A 4 -11.64 1.14 21.68
CA VAL A 4 -11.37 1.78 20.39
C VAL A 4 -11.64 3.26 20.59
N ASP A 5 -10.71 4.14 20.20
CA ASP A 5 -10.99 5.57 20.15
C ASP A 5 -12.14 5.77 19.16
N ILE A 6 -13.35 5.94 19.71
CA ILE A 6 -14.59 6.09 18.94
C ILE A 6 -14.64 7.50 18.34
N GLU A 7 -13.91 8.45 18.93
CA GLU A 7 -13.89 9.85 18.51
C GLU A 7 -13.00 10.05 17.28
N HIS A 8 -11.95 9.23 17.11
CA HIS A 8 -11.07 9.24 15.93
C HIS A 8 -10.89 7.83 15.33
N PRO A 9 -11.93 7.28 14.66
CA PRO A 9 -11.82 5.97 14.05
C PRO A 9 -10.76 6.00 12.94
N TRP A 10 -9.77 5.10 13.03
CA TRP A 10 -8.79 4.91 11.96
C TRP A 10 -9.52 4.52 10.68
N THR A 11 -9.57 5.45 9.72
CA THR A 11 -10.18 5.22 8.42
C THR A 11 -9.19 4.49 7.54
N SER A 12 -9.60 3.38 6.93
CA SER A 12 -8.74 2.71 5.96
C SER A 12 -8.77 3.46 4.64
N ILE A 13 -7.61 3.71 4.03
CA ILE A 13 -7.51 4.24 2.67
C ILE A 13 -7.88 3.20 1.59
N THR A 14 -7.99 1.92 1.96
CA THR A 14 -8.28 0.81 1.04
C THR A 14 -9.47 1.07 0.11
N PRO A 15 -10.64 1.58 0.56
CA PRO A 15 -11.77 1.82 -0.36
C PRO A 15 -11.47 2.81 -1.48
N VAL A 16 -10.58 3.79 -1.24
CA VAL A 16 -10.14 4.75 -2.26
C VAL A 16 -9.20 4.07 -3.25
N VAL A 17 -8.23 3.31 -2.76
CA VAL A 17 -7.29 2.54 -3.59
C VAL A 17 -8.04 1.49 -4.42
N ASP A 18 -9.03 0.82 -3.86
CA ASP A 18 -9.90 -0.14 -4.54
C ASP A 18 -10.65 0.53 -5.70
N ARG A 19 -11.17 1.74 -5.49
CA ARG A 19 -11.88 2.51 -6.52
C ARG A 19 -10.95 2.92 -7.65
N ILE A 20 -9.76 3.41 -7.33
CA ILE A 20 -8.74 3.77 -8.32
C ILE A 20 -8.32 2.53 -9.12
N THR A 21 -8.07 1.41 -8.44
CA THR A 21 -7.67 0.14 -9.06
C THR A 21 -8.76 -0.42 -9.96
N THR A 22 -10.03 -0.33 -9.54
CA THR A 22 -11.18 -0.73 -10.35
C THR A 22 -11.28 0.08 -11.64
N LEU A 23 -11.04 1.40 -11.58
CA LEU A 23 -11.00 2.27 -12.76
C LEU A 23 -9.83 1.90 -13.68
N ALA A 24 -8.64 1.69 -13.13
CA ALA A 24 -7.45 1.30 -13.88
C ALA A 24 -7.65 -0.03 -14.63
N ILE A 25 -8.19 -1.06 -13.96
CA ILE A 25 -8.47 -2.36 -14.58
C ILE A 25 -9.57 -2.23 -15.64
N ARG A 26 -10.58 -1.39 -15.41
CA ARG A 26 -11.63 -1.13 -16.40
C ARG A 26 -11.03 -0.50 -17.66
N GLU A 27 -10.19 0.52 -17.52
CA GLU A 27 -9.51 1.17 -18.64
C GLU A 27 -8.60 0.20 -19.39
N LEU A 28 -7.77 -0.55 -18.67
CA LEU A 28 -6.95 -1.62 -19.23
C LEU A 28 -7.77 -2.57 -20.10
N ASN A 29 -8.91 -3.05 -19.61
CA ASN A 29 -9.77 -3.98 -20.34
C ASN A 29 -10.43 -3.33 -21.57
N MET A 30 -10.83 -2.06 -21.47
CA MET A 30 -11.41 -1.32 -22.60
C MET A 30 -10.38 -1.12 -23.70
N GLU A 31 -9.18 -0.65 -23.35
CA GLU A 31 -8.09 -0.42 -24.30
C GLU A 31 -7.59 -1.74 -24.90
N ALA A 32 -7.42 -2.78 -24.08
CA ALA A 32 -7.05 -4.12 -24.56
C ALA A 32 -8.09 -4.69 -25.54
N ALA A 33 -9.37 -4.37 -25.40
CA ALA A 33 -10.39 -4.80 -26.38
C ALA A 33 -10.25 -4.10 -27.74
N THR A 34 -9.54 -2.97 -27.81
CA THR A 34 -9.27 -2.23 -29.07
C THR A 34 -7.99 -2.66 -29.77
N ILE A 35 -7.08 -3.35 -29.05
CA ILE A 35 -5.88 -3.92 -29.66
C ILE A 35 -6.35 -4.96 -30.67
N LEU A 36 -6.06 -4.69 -31.94
CA LEU A 36 -6.36 -5.60 -33.04
C LEU A 36 -5.80 -6.98 -32.72
N ASP A 37 -6.59 -8.01 -32.99
CA ASP A 37 -6.12 -9.37 -32.86
C ASP A 37 -5.05 -9.66 -33.91
N VAL A 38 -3.79 -9.43 -33.55
CA VAL A 38 -2.61 -9.79 -34.33
C VAL A 38 -2.23 -11.23 -33.98
N THR A 39 -3.17 -12.17 -34.09
CA THR A 39 -2.99 -13.60 -33.81
C THR A 39 -1.80 -14.20 -34.58
N ASP A 40 -1.45 -13.60 -35.72
CA ASP A 40 -0.30 -13.98 -36.53
C ASP A 40 1.07 -13.52 -35.96
N ASN A 41 1.09 -12.62 -34.96
CA ASN A 41 2.32 -12.13 -34.32
C ASN A 41 2.16 -11.94 -32.79
N PRO A 42 2.28 -13.01 -32.00
CA PRO A 42 2.12 -12.95 -30.54
C PRO A 42 3.20 -12.10 -29.84
N TYR A 43 4.36 -11.87 -30.48
CA TYR A 43 5.39 -10.99 -29.92
C TYR A 43 4.99 -9.52 -29.96
N GLU A 44 4.33 -9.09 -31.03
CA GLU A 44 3.83 -7.73 -31.15
C GLU A 44 2.65 -7.48 -30.21
N GLN A 45 1.73 -8.46 -30.06
CA GLN A 45 0.69 -8.40 -29.04
C GLN A 45 1.27 -8.31 -27.63
N LYS A 46 2.34 -9.07 -27.33
CA LYS A 46 3.05 -9.00 -26.05
C LYS A 46 3.57 -7.59 -25.77
N ASP A 47 4.19 -6.95 -26.77
CA ASP A 47 4.77 -5.62 -26.62
C ASP A 47 3.71 -4.53 -26.43
N LEU A 48 2.60 -4.60 -27.19
CA LEU A 48 1.47 -3.68 -27.05
C LEU A 48 0.82 -3.80 -25.67
N LEU A 49 0.53 -5.02 -25.22
CA LEU A 49 -0.04 -5.29 -23.90
C LEU A 49 0.91 -4.86 -22.76
N ARG A 50 2.22 -5.06 -22.93
CA ARG A 50 3.24 -4.57 -21.99
C ARG A 50 3.20 -3.06 -21.88
N GLN A 51 3.17 -2.36 -23.02
CA GLN A 51 3.11 -0.91 -23.05
C GLN A 51 1.82 -0.39 -22.41
N LEU A 52 0.68 -1.00 -22.72
CA LEU A 52 -0.61 -0.65 -22.14
C LEU A 52 -0.62 -0.82 -20.61
N ALA A 53 -0.09 -1.93 -20.10
CA ALA A 53 0.01 -2.14 -18.65
C ALA A 53 0.87 -1.05 -17.97
N ARG A 54 2.01 -0.70 -18.59
CA ARG A 54 2.88 0.37 -18.07
C ARG A 54 2.17 1.73 -18.07
N GLU A 55 1.53 2.10 -19.17
CA GLU A 55 0.81 3.37 -19.30
C GLU A 55 -0.34 3.46 -18.29
N THR A 56 -1.06 2.36 -18.08
CA THR A 56 -2.12 2.27 -17.05
C THR A 56 -1.55 2.51 -15.64
N ILE A 57 -0.44 1.86 -15.30
CA ILE A 57 0.18 2.03 -13.97
C ILE A 57 0.72 3.46 -13.79
N ASP A 58 1.33 4.03 -14.83
CA ASP A 58 1.85 5.40 -14.77
C ASP A 58 0.70 6.43 -14.66
N ALA A 59 -0.41 6.24 -15.37
CA ALA A 59 -1.58 7.12 -15.34
C ALA A 59 -2.28 7.14 -13.97
N TYR A 60 -2.44 5.97 -13.34
CA TYR A 60 -3.19 5.85 -12.08
C TYR A 60 -2.31 5.86 -10.83
N GLY A 61 -1.03 5.56 -10.97
CA GLY A 61 -0.15 5.37 -9.83
C GLY A 61 0.20 6.65 -9.07
N LEU A 62 0.17 7.82 -9.74
CA LEU A 62 0.26 9.11 -9.05
C LEU A 62 -0.97 9.35 -8.19
N SER A 63 -2.17 9.12 -8.72
CA SER A 63 -3.43 9.26 -7.98
C SER A 63 -3.48 8.41 -6.72
N VAL A 64 -2.95 7.18 -6.75
CA VAL A 64 -2.83 6.35 -5.53
C VAL A 64 -1.85 6.96 -4.53
N THR A 65 -0.73 7.49 -5.00
CA THR A 65 0.28 8.12 -4.13
C THR A 65 -0.30 9.35 -3.47
N ASP A 66 -0.94 10.24 -4.23
CA ASP A 66 -1.56 11.47 -3.75
C ASP A 66 -2.69 11.18 -2.76
N ALA A 67 -3.56 10.21 -3.08
CA ALA A 67 -4.63 9.79 -2.16
C ALA A 67 -4.06 9.20 -0.86
N THR A 68 -2.97 8.43 -0.95
CA THR A 68 -2.30 7.89 0.24
C THR A 68 -1.65 8.99 1.06
N MET A 69 -1.05 9.99 0.42
CA MET A 69 -0.45 11.14 1.11
C MET A 69 -1.49 12.01 1.81
N ALA A 70 -2.58 12.36 1.10
CA ALA A 70 -3.69 13.11 1.70
C ALA A 70 -4.27 12.37 2.92
N TRP A 71 -4.44 11.05 2.80
CA TRP A 71 -4.86 10.23 3.93
C TRP A 71 -3.85 10.24 5.08
N LEU A 72 -2.54 10.14 4.81
CA LEU A 72 -1.52 10.22 5.86
C LEU A 72 -1.50 11.60 6.54
N GLU A 73 -1.72 12.68 5.79
CA GLU A 73 -1.80 14.06 6.31
C GLU A 73 -3.00 14.22 7.26
N GLU A 74 -4.15 13.63 6.92
CA GLU A 74 -5.31 13.55 7.84
C GLU A 74 -4.99 12.80 9.14
N GLN A 75 -3.97 11.93 9.14
CA GLN A 75 -3.54 11.18 10.32
C GLN A 75 -2.33 11.80 11.05
N GLU A 76 -1.84 12.99 10.68
CA GLU A 76 -0.61 13.58 11.26
C GLU A 76 -0.67 13.70 12.79
N GLU A 77 -1.76 14.24 13.33
CA GLU A 77 -1.97 14.36 14.78
C GLU A 77 -2.01 12.99 15.45
N TYR A 78 -2.69 12.03 14.82
CA TYR A 78 -2.81 10.66 15.32
C TYR A 78 -1.47 9.92 15.34
N MET A 79 -0.67 10.09 14.31
CA MET A 79 0.65 9.46 14.18
C MET A 79 1.71 10.16 15.02
N GLY A 80 1.48 11.43 15.42
CA GLY A 80 2.48 12.26 16.09
C GLY A 80 3.70 12.56 15.22
N MET A 81 3.55 12.42 13.89
CA MET A 81 4.62 12.61 12.93
C MET A 81 4.07 13.17 11.62
N ARG A 82 4.86 14.05 11.01
CA ARG A 82 4.53 14.63 9.71
C ARG A 82 4.80 13.61 8.59
N PRO A 83 3.85 13.37 7.68
CA PRO A 83 4.08 12.52 6.53
C PRO A 83 5.22 13.00 5.65
N VAL A 84 5.96 12.07 5.07
CA VAL A 84 7.05 12.38 4.13
C VAL A 84 6.69 11.76 2.79
N ALA A 85 6.48 12.63 1.80
CA ALA A 85 6.09 12.21 0.47
C ALA A 85 7.17 11.30 -0.15
N TRP A 86 6.74 10.12 -0.58
CA TRP A 86 7.51 9.29 -1.49
C TRP A 86 7.19 9.74 -2.91
N GLU A 87 8.15 10.33 -3.61
CA GLU A 87 7.99 10.58 -5.04
C GLU A 87 8.00 9.25 -5.79
N PRO A 88 6.92 8.92 -6.53
CA PRO A 88 6.88 7.69 -7.28
C PRO A 88 7.94 7.74 -8.36
N LYS A 89 8.94 6.86 -8.25
CA LYS A 89 9.80 6.59 -9.40
C LYS A 89 8.90 6.05 -10.52
N LYS A 90 9.16 6.49 -11.76
CA LYS A 90 8.56 5.86 -12.94
C LYS A 90 8.71 4.34 -12.80
N VAL A 91 7.66 3.62 -13.17
CA VAL A 91 7.67 2.17 -13.08
C VAL A 91 8.84 1.66 -13.91
N ASP A 92 9.76 0.98 -13.24
CA ASP A 92 10.90 0.34 -13.89
C ASP A 92 10.36 -0.77 -14.78
N ILE A 93 10.48 -0.57 -16.10
CA ILE A 93 9.93 -1.48 -17.10
C ILE A 93 10.59 -2.85 -17.00
N ASP A 94 11.86 -2.92 -16.59
CA ASP A 94 12.61 -4.18 -16.47
C ASP A 94 12.13 -4.99 -15.25
N ARG A 95 11.71 -4.31 -14.19
CA ARG A 95 11.11 -4.95 -13.01
C ARG A 95 9.70 -5.49 -13.29
N VAL A 96 8.93 -4.77 -14.11
CA VAL A 96 7.65 -5.26 -14.61
C VAL A 96 7.89 -6.45 -15.54
N GLU A 97 8.86 -6.35 -16.45
CA GLU A 97 9.25 -7.39 -17.41
C GLU A 97 9.73 -8.69 -16.73
N ALA A 98 10.49 -8.59 -15.64
CA ALA A 98 10.94 -9.73 -14.86
C ALA A 98 9.78 -10.51 -14.19
N ARG A 99 8.65 -9.86 -13.92
CA ARG A 99 7.41 -10.51 -13.45
C ARG A 99 6.57 -11.07 -14.60
N MET A 100 6.65 -10.45 -15.77
CA MET A 100 5.80 -10.72 -16.93
C MET A 100 6.07 -12.05 -17.66
N ALA A 101 7.24 -12.67 -17.52
CA ALA A 101 7.55 -13.90 -18.26
C ALA A 101 6.53 -15.05 -18.02
N HIS A 102 5.97 -15.13 -16.81
CA HIS A 102 4.90 -16.07 -16.48
C HIS A 102 3.53 -15.60 -17.00
N ASP A 103 3.24 -14.30 -16.87
CA ASP A 103 1.91 -13.73 -17.12
C ASP A 103 1.52 -13.69 -18.60
N PHE A 104 2.52 -13.65 -19.49
CA PHE A 104 2.35 -13.71 -20.94
C PHE A 104 2.44 -15.12 -21.53
N GLY A 105 2.79 -16.14 -20.73
CA GLY A 105 2.83 -17.53 -21.18
C GLY A 105 1.55 -17.95 -21.93
N PRO A 106 0.35 -17.65 -21.41
CA PRO A 106 -0.91 -17.99 -22.08
C PRO A 106 -1.00 -17.50 -23.53
N LEU A 107 -0.51 -16.30 -23.84
CA LEU A 107 -0.53 -15.72 -25.19
C LEU A 107 0.13 -16.61 -26.25
N PHE A 108 1.10 -17.45 -25.86
CA PHE A 108 1.86 -18.29 -26.80
C PHE A 108 1.41 -19.75 -26.81
N PHE A 109 0.72 -20.22 -25.76
CA PHE A 109 0.52 -21.65 -25.51
C PHE A 109 -0.95 -22.05 -25.28
N GLU A 110 -1.88 -21.10 -25.15
CA GLU A 110 -3.29 -21.36 -24.87
C GLU A 110 -4.21 -20.84 -25.98
N GLU A 111 -5.32 -21.54 -26.23
CA GLU A 111 -6.32 -21.20 -27.26
C GLU A 111 -7.05 -19.89 -26.93
N ASP A 112 -7.35 -19.64 -25.64
CA ASP A 112 -7.88 -18.37 -25.11
C ASP A 112 -6.77 -17.48 -24.52
N GLY A 113 -5.54 -17.63 -25.01
CA GLY A 113 -4.33 -17.04 -24.43
C GLY A 113 -4.40 -15.53 -24.22
N TYR A 114 -5.01 -14.80 -25.18
CA TYR A 114 -5.16 -13.35 -25.08
C TYR A 114 -5.99 -12.92 -23.87
N ALA A 115 -7.17 -13.51 -23.68
CA ALA A 115 -8.07 -13.16 -22.58
C ALA A 115 -7.44 -13.50 -21.22
N THR A 116 -6.76 -14.63 -21.12
CA THR A 116 -6.02 -15.02 -19.91
C THR A 116 -4.88 -14.05 -19.62
N THR A 117 -4.11 -13.63 -20.64
CA THR A 117 -3.03 -12.65 -20.47
C THR A 117 -3.56 -11.28 -20.04
N VAL A 118 -4.64 -10.77 -20.64
CA VAL A 118 -5.26 -9.50 -20.21
C VAL A 118 -5.71 -9.56 -18.75
N LYS A 119 -6.31 -10.68 -18.33
CA LYS A 119 -6.67 -10.92 -16.92
C LYS A 119 -5.45 -10.89 -16.00
N ASN A 120 -4.34 -11.55 -16.39
CA ASN A 120 -3.10 -11.54 -15.62
C ASN A 120 -2.52 -10.12 -15.49
N LEU A 121 -2.57 -9.32 -16.55
CA LEU A 121 -2.16 -7.92 -16.51
C LEU A 121 -3.02 -7.10 -15.54
N GLY A 122 -4.33 -7.39 -15.44
CA GLY A 122 -5.19 -6.78 -14.42
C GLY A 122 -4.70 -7.02 -12.99
N PHE A 123 -4.21 -8.23 -12.68
CA PHE A 123 -3.60 -8.53 -11.38
C PHE A 123 -2.27 -7.79 -11.17
N LEU A 124 -1.44 -7.69 -12.21
CA LEU A 124 -0.18 -6.96 -12.15
C LEU A 124 -0.40 -5.48 -11.88
N VAL A 125 -1.32 -4.84 -12.63
CA VAL A 125 -1.69 -3.44 -12.42
C VAL A 125 -2.20 -3.23 -10.99
N SER A 126 -3.08 -4.10 -10.51
CA SER A 126 -3.58 -4.07 -9.14
C SER A 126 -2.44 -4.14 -8.11
N ASP A 127 -1.55 -5.14 -8.20
CA ASP A 127 -0.46 -5.30 -7.23
C ASP A 127 0.51 -4.11 -7.23
N GLU A 128 0.80 -3.52 -8.39
CA GLU A 128 1.65 -2.31 -8.45
C GLU A 128 0.97 -1.10 -7.82
N LEU A 129 -0.34 -0.90 -8.04
CA LEU A 129 -1.09 0.19 -7.41
C LEU A 129 -1.15 0.04 -5.89
N TYR A 130 -1.51 -1.12 -5.36
CA TYR A 130 -1.42 -1.38 -3.91
C TYR A 130 0.03 -1.32 -3.42
N GLY A 131 0.99 -1.70 -4.25
CA GLY A 131 2.42 -1.59 -3.98
C GLY A 131 2.86 -0.15 -3.75
N ARG A 132 2.33 0.81 -4.52
CA ARG A 132 2.57 2.24 -4.32
C ARG A 132 2.01 2.73 -2.99
N GLN A 133 0.76 2.39 -2.66
CA GLN A 133 0.19 2.69 -1.34
C GLN A 133 1.11 2.19 -0.21
N ARG A 134 1.52 0.92 -0.26
CA ARG A 134 2.41 0.32 0.76
C ARG A 134 3.73 1.05 0.86
N LYS A 135 4.39 1.34 -0.27
CA LYS A 135 5.69 2.04 -0.31
C LYS A 135 5.59 3.46 0.21
N THR A 136 4.52 4.19 -0.08
CA THR A 136 4.29 5.55 0.44
C THR A 136 4.15 5.53 1.96
N THR A 137 3.32 4.63 2.50
CA THR A 137 3.19 4.46 3.95
C THR A 137 4.51 4.03 4.61
N GLU A 138 5.23 3.08 4.01
CA GLU A 138 6.55 2.64 4.45
C GLU A 138 7.55 3.79 4.46
N PHE A 139 7.71 4.50 3.36
CA PHE A 139 8.64 5.61 3.29
C PHE A 139 8.33 6.70 4.31
N THR A 140 7.06 7.04 4.50
CA THR A 140 6.63 7.96 5.57
C THR A 140 7.05 7.42 6.94
N ALA A 141 6.70 6.17 7.27
CA ALA A 141 7.01 5.57 8.57
C ALA A 141 8.51 5.59 8.87
N TRP A 142 9.37 5.16 7.93
CA TRP A 142 10.81 5.13 8.14
C TRP A 142 11.42 6.52 8.34
N ASN A 143 10.95 7.54 7.60
CA ASN A 143 11.46 8.90 7.75
C ASN A 143 10.91 9.62 8.99
N GLY A 144 9.75 9.19 9.50
CA GLY A 144 9.16 9.71 10.73
C GLY A 144 9.62 9.01 12.00
N ASN A 145 10.66 8.16 11.95
CA ASN A 145 11.07 7.27 13.05
C ASN A 145 9.96 6.33 13.55
N GLY A 146 8.96 6.06 12.70
CA GLY A 146 7.91 5.09 12.94
C GLY A 146 8.44 3.66 12.82
N ALA A 147 7.77 2.73 13.51
CA ALA A 147 8.04 1.30 13.43
C ALA A 147 6.77 0.53 13.09
N TRP A 148 6.93 -0.63 12.45
CA TRP A 148 5.82 -1.52 12.16
C TRP A 148 5.48 -2.37 13.38
N ALA A 149 4.22 -2.30 13.81
CA ALA A 149 3.68 -3.18 14.82
C ALA A 149 2.42 -3.87 14.31
N ARG A 150 2.28 -5.16 14.58
CA ARG A 150 1.06 -5.92 14.27
C ARG A 150 0.14 -5.85 15.47
N VAL A 151 -1.11 -5.43 15.29
CA VAL A 151 -2.12 -5.39 16.36
C VAL A 151 -3.28 -6.29 15.94
N ALA A 152 -3.63 -7.25 16.80
CA ALA A 152 -4.77 -8.13 16.52
C ALA A 152 -6.09 -7.39 16.75
N HIS A 153 -6.99 -7.39 15.77
CA HIS A 153 -8.29 -6.75 15.88
C HIS A 153 -9.36 -7.72 16.39
N PRO A 154 -10.30 -7.29 17.26
CA PRO A 154 -11.49 -8.06 17.60
C PRO A 154 -12.27 -8.44 16.33
N GLY A 155 -12.56 -9.74 16.15
CA GLY A 155 -13.27 -10.25 14.96
C GLY A 155 -12.37 -10.79 13.84
N ALA A 156 -11.04 -10.79 14.01
CA ALA A 156 -10.15 -11.52 13.11
C ALA A 156 -10.47 -13.03 13.14
N CYS A 157 -10.30 -13.72 12.00
CA CYS A 157 -10.61 -15.15 11.92
C CYS A 157 -9.72 -15.99 12.85
N ALA A 158 -10.15 -17.20 13.21
CA ALA A 158 -9.45 -18.08 14.15
C ALA A 158 -7.99 -18.35 13.74
N PHE A 159 -7.72 -18.44 12.43
CA PHE A 159 -6.35 -18.57 11.90
C PHE A 159 -5.51 -17.31 12.17
N CYS A 160 -6.04 -16.11 11.91
CA CYS A 160 -5.35 -14.86 12.21
C CYS A 160 -5.10 -14.68 13.71
N MET A 161 -6.05 -15.08 14.56
CA MET A 161 -5.87 -15.06 16.03
C MET A 161 -4.79 -16.06 16.49
N LEU A 162 -4.72 -17.23 15.87
CA LEU A 162 -3.67 -18.23 16.14
C LEU A 162 -2.29 -17.74 15.68
N MET A 163 -2.22 -17.05 14.55
CA MET A 163 -0.98 -16.43 14.08
C MET A 163 -0.55 -15.28 14.99
N ALA A 164 -1.51 -14.48 15.50
CA ALA A 164 -1.24 -13.42 16.45
C ALA A 164 -0.74 -13.95 17.81
N SER A 165 -1.24 -15.11 18.27
CA SER A 165 -0.78 -15.70 19.54
C SER A 165 0.63 -16.31 19.47
N ARG A 166 1.13 -16.56 18.26
CA ARG A 166 2.44 -17.19 17.99
C ARG A 166 3.53 -16.21 17.55
N GLY A 167 3.23 -14.92 17.40
CA GLY A 167 4.16 -13.93 16.87
C GLY A 167 4.22 -12.64 17.70
N PHE A 168 5.01 -11.68 17.22
CA PHE A 168 5.10 -10.32 17.74
C PHE A 168 3.84 -9.49 17.40
N ALA A 169 2.66 -9.95 17.84
CA ALA A 169 1.41 -9.21 17.71
C ALA A 169 1.00 -8.65 19.08
N TYR A 170 0.80 -7.34 19.12
CA TYR A 170 0.35 -6.66 20.31
C TYR A 170 -1.15 -6.87 20.52
N LYS A 171 -1.56 -7.04 21.78
CA LYS A 171 -2.97 -7.18 22.15
C LYS A 171 -3.73 -5.87 21.98
N THR A 172 -3.05 -4.74 22.14
CA THR A 172 -3.62 -3.39 21.98
C THR A 172 -2.63 -2.46 21.30
N ARG A 173 -3.13 -1.36 20.71
CA ARG A 173 -2.28 -0.33 20.09
C ARG A 173 -1.40 0.38 21.11
N GLU A 174 -1.87 0.56 22.35
CA GLU A 174 -1.09 1.19 23.41
C GLU A 174 0.16 0.37 23.73
N THR A 175 0.00 -0.95 23.85
CA THR A 175 1.13 -1.86 24.07
C THR A 175 2.09 -1.95 22.88
N ALA A 176 1.62 -1.58 21.68
CA ALA A 176 2.42 -1.49 20.46
C ALA A 176 3.25 -0.19 20.37
N GLY A 177 3.21 0.68 21.39
CA GLY A 177 3.87 1.98 21.41
C GLY A 177 2.95 3.16 21.06
N GLY A 178 1.68 2.92 20.70
CA GLY A 178 0.72 3.98 20.38
C GLY A 178 0.19 4.76 21.59
N GLY A 179 0.58 4.39 22.82
CA GLY A 179 0.11 4.99 24.07
C GLY A 179 1.05 6.03 24.70
N ALA A 180 2.21 6.30 24.10
CA ALA A 180 3.27 7.07 24.75
C ALA A 180 3.66 8.33 23.97
N LEU A 181 2.76 9.31 23.89
CA LEU A 181 3.13 10.73 23.73
C LEU A 181 2.30 11.68 24.62
N SER A 182 1.48 11.18 25.54
CA SER A 182 0.73 12.00 26.50
C SER A 182 1.16 11.73 27.95
N ARG A 183 2.33 12.27 28.35
CA ARG A 183 2.53 13.02 29.62
C ARG A 183 4.01 13.16 30.01
N SER A 184 4.29 14.38 30.50
CA SER A 184 5.35 14.81 31.43
C SER A 184 6.79 14.86 30.95
N LEU A 185 7.20 16.05 30.49
CA LEU A 185 8.37 16.73 31.08
C LEU A 185 7.90 18.07 31.70
N SER A 186 7.08 17.97 32.74
CA SER A 186 7.01 19.02 33.77
C SER A 186 8.07 18.68 34.82
N VAL A 187 9.28 19.18 34.62
CA VAL A 187 10.31 19.19 35.67
C VAL A 187 9.98 20.34 36.61
N SER A 188 9.10 20.09 37.58
CA SER A 188 9.08 20.81 38.84
C SER A 188 9.71 19.88 39.87
N GLY A 189 10.92 20.21 40.29
CA GLY A 189 11.66 19.48 41.31
C GLY A 189 12.68 20.41 41.93
N ASP A 190 12.23 21.11 42.98
CA ASP A 190 13.05 21.89 43.90
C ASP A 190 14.31 21.12 44.33
N LEU A 191 15.47 21.71 44.08
CA LEU A 191 16.71 21.38 44.78
C LEU A 191 17.15 22.64 45.54
N GLN A 192 16.58 22.81 46.74
CA GLN A 192 17.21 23.56 47.81
C GLN A 192 18.38 22.73 48.34
N GLU A 193 19.61 23.10 47.98
CA GLU A 193 20.77 22.85 48.83
C GLU A 193 21.87 23.86 48.49
N THR A 194 21.73 25.09 48.99
CA THR A 194 22.86 26.02 49.15
C THR A 194 23.35 25.90 50.58
N ARG A 195 24.49 25.23 50.73
CA ARG A 195 25.32 25.23 51.95
C ARG A 195 25.86 26.64 52.18
N GLU A 196 25.48 27.25 53.30
CA GLU A 196 26.28 28.24 54.00
C GLU A 196 27.18 27.54 55.02
N GLY A 197 28.45 27.99 55.13
CA GLY A 197 29.44 27.52 56.11
C GLY A 197 30.84 27.43 55.55
#